data_AF-A0A7C6PLL4-F1
#
_entry.id   AF-A0A7C6PLL4-F1
#
_cell.length_a   1.000
_cell.length_b   1.000
_cell.length_c   1.000
_cell.angle_alpha   90.00
_cell.angle_beta   90.00
_cell.angle_gamma   90.00
#
_symmetry.space_group_name_H-M   'P 1'
#
loop_
_entity.id
_entity.type
_entity.pdbx_description
1 polymer ?
#
loop_
_entity_poly.entity_id
_entity_poly.type
_entity_poly.pdbx_seq_one_letter_code
_entity_poly.pdbx_strand_id
1 'polypeptide(L)' 'MVAGNMKEASSRILLLGSERLSLQGDLQRLVTFLNQTLAREGFEFGLRKEAKDTYVLAVYRTGGDPAVARPYTKAE' A
#
# COMPACT_ATOMS: atom_id res chain seq x y z
N MET A 1 -16.65 -35.88 3.71
CA MET A 1 -17.22 -34.90 2.74
C MET A 1 -17.73 -33.74 3.61
N VAL A 2 -17.28 -32.48 3.55
CA VAL A 2 -16.62 -31.66 2.54
C VAL A 2 -15.60 -30.80 3.28
N ALA A 3 -14.31 -30.91 2.94
CA ALA A 3 -13.33 -29.89 3.31
C ALA A 3 -13.58 -28.70 2.37
N GLY A 4 -14.12 -27.62 2.90
CA GLY A 4 -14.20 -26.36 2.17
C GLY A 4 -12.79 -25.88 1.90
N ASN A 5 -12.30 -26.09 0.68
CA ASN A 5 -11.12 -25.43 0.14
C ASN A 5 -11.39 -23.92 0.12
N MET A 6 -11.17 -23.25 1.25
CA MET A 6 -10.81 -21.83 1.25
C MET A 6 -9.47 -21.77 0.53
N LYS A 7 -9.52 -21.56 -0.79
CA LYS A 7 -8.37 -21.05 -1.53
C LYS A 7 -8.00 -19.76 -0.83
N GLU A 8 -7.01 -19.81 0.05
CA GLU A 8 -6.21 -18.65 0.40
C GLU A 8 -5.63 -18.17 -0.94
N ALA A 9 -6.38 -17.29 -1.60
CA ALA A 9 -5.81 -16.34 -2.53
C ALA A 9 -4.83 -15.55 -1.67
N SER A 10 -3.60 -16.06 -1.59
CA SER A 10 -2.47 -15.37 -1.00
C SER A 10 -2.20 -14.21 -1.94
N SER A 11 -3.03 -13.16 -1.81
CA SER A 11 -2.84 -11.87 -2.45
C SER A 11 -1.50 -11.39 -1.93
N ARG A 12 -0.45 -11.61 -2.71
CA ARG A 12 0.89 -11.15 -2.40
C ARG A 12 0.86 -9.63 -2.47
N ILE A 13 0.61 -9.01 -1.32
CA ILE A 13 0.71 -7.57 -1.15
C ILE A 13 2.17 -7.21 -1.37
N LEU A 14 2.46 -6.57 -2.51
CA LEU A 14 3.81 -6.14 -2.84
C LEU A 14 4.01 -4.72 -2.32
N LEU A 15 4.87 -4.56 -1.31
CA LEU A 15 5.31 -3.25 -0.84
C LEU A 15 6.17 -2.59 -1.93
N LEU A 16 5.71 -1.45 -2.44
CA LEU A 16 6.43 -0.67 -3.45
C LEU A 16 7.42 0.30 -2.82
N GLY A 17 7.07 0.83 -1.66
CA GLY A 17 7.92 1.76 -0.93
C GLY A 17 7.25 2.21 0.36
N SER A 18 8.08 2.71 1.27
CA SER A 18 7.62 3.35 2.49
C SER A 18 8.46 4.57 2.75
N GLU A 19 7.83 5.65 3.20
CA GLU A 19 8.55 6.87 3.56
C GLU A 19 8.01 7.46 4.85
N ARG A 20 8.93 8.05 5.63
CA ARG A 20 8.60 8.77 6.86
C ARG A 20 8.23 10.20 6.52
N LEU A 21 7.03 10.61 6.91
CA LEU A 21 6.48 11.92 6.64
C LEU A 21 6.25 12.67 7.96
N SER A 22 6.66 13.93 8.00
CA SER A 22 6.21 14.87 9.03
C SER A 22 4.95 15.55 8.53
N LEU A 23 3.79 15.12 9.01
CA LEU A 23 2.48 15.62 8.58
C LEU A 23 1.91 16.56 9.63
N GLN A 24 1.64 17.79 9.22
CA GLN A 24 0.92 18.79 10.01
C GLN A 24 -0.34 19.21 9.26
N GLY A 25 -1.45 19.40 9.99
CA GLY A 25 -2.74 19.80 9.41
C GLY A 25 -3.75 18.66 9.27
N ASP A 26 -4.62 18.74 8.27
CA ASP A 26 -5.78 17.85 8.12
C ASP A 26 -5.40 16.48 7.51
N LEU A 27 -5.15 15.53 8.41
CA LEU A 27 -4.86 14.15 8.06
C LEU A 27 -6.02 13.45 7.33
N GLN A 28 -7.27 13.78 7.65
CA GLN A 28 -8.43 13.13 7.02
C GLN A 28 -8.51 13.47 5.53
N ARG A 29 -8.22 14.72 5.19
CA ARG A 29 -8.18 15.16 3.79
C ARG A 29 -7.08 14.44 3.01
N LEU A 30 -5.89 14.29 3.60
CA LEU A 30 -4.79 13.54 2.98
C LEU A 30 -5.18 12.07 2.76
N VAL A 31 -5.74 11.40 3.78
CA VAL A 31 -6.18 10.01 3.68
C VAL A 31 -7.23 9.84 2.58
N THR A 32 -8.18 10.78 2.49
CA THR A 32 -9.21 10.76 1.44
C THR A 32 -8.60 10.90 0.06
N PHE A 33 -7.67 11.84 -0.11
CA PHE A 33 -6.95 12.04 -1.36
C PHE A 33 -6.17 10.78 -1.76
N LEU A 34 -5.38 10.22 -0.85
CA LEU A 34 -4.59 9.01 -1.11
C LEU A 34 -5.48 7.82 -1.49
N ASN A 35 -6.62 7.64 -0.80
CA ASN A 35 -7.57 6.58 -1.14
C ASN A 35 -8.12 6.76 -2.56
N GLN A 36 -8.53 7.98 -2.93
CA GLN A 36 -9.08 8.24 -4.26
C GLN A 36 -8.05 8.09 -5.38
N THR A 37 -6.81 8.53 -5.14
CA THR A 37 -5.73 8.46 -6.13
C THR A 37 -5.20 7.04 -6.30
N LEU A 38 -4.91 6.35 -5.21
CA LEU A 38 -4.27 5.03 -5.26
C LEU A 38 -5.23 3.91 -5.67
N ALA A 39 -6.49 3.96 -5.20
CA ALA A 39 -7.47 2.94 -5.56
C ALA A 39 -7.76 2.90 -7.07
N ARG A 40 -7.71 4.05 -7.75
CA ARG A 40 -7.89 4.13 -9.22
C ARG A 40 -6.79 3.41 -9.99
N GLU A 41 -5.60 3.32 -9.41
CA GLU A 41 -4.40 2.80 -10.04
C GLU A 41 -4.05 1.37 -9.57
N GLY A 42 -4.92 0.74 -8.77
CA GLY A 42 -4.64 -0.59 -8.21
C GLY A 42 -3.54 -0.57 -7.15
N PHE A 43 -3.49 0.50 -6.35
CA PHE A 43 -2.61 0.61 -5.20
C PHE A 43 -3.42 0.79 -3.91
N GLU A 44 -2.85 0.28 -2.83
CA GLU A 44 -3.30 0.52 -1.46
C GLU A 44 -2.21 1.25 -0.68
N PHE A 45 -2.57 1.86 0.44
CA PHE A 45 -1.58 2.41 1.36
C PHE A 45 -1.90 2.09 2.81
N GLY A 46 -0.84 2.01 3.61
CA GLY A 46 -0.90 1.99 5.06
C GLY A 46 -0.30 3.27 5.60
N LEU A 47 -0.94 3.85 6.62
CA LEU A 47 -0.43 5.01 7.33
C LEU A 47 -0.34 4.69 8.82
N ARG A 48 0.87 4.69 9.37
CA ARG A 48 1.11 4.41 10.79
C ARG A 48 1.70 5.64 11.47
N LYS A 49 1.13 6.07 12.60
CA LYS A 49 1.72 7.12 13.44
C LYS A 49 2.89 6.55 14.25
N GLU A 50 4.04 7.21 14.23
CA GLU A 50 5.21 6.81 15.05
C GLU A 50 5.49 7.79 16.18
N ALA A 51 5.32 9.09 15.95
CA ALA A 51 5.53 10.11 16.97
C ALA A 51 4.56 11.28 16.76
N LYS A 52 4.73 12.35 17.55
CA LYS A 52 3.99 13.59 17.32
C LYS A 52 4.26 14.07 15.89
N ASP A 53 3.20 14.23 15.12
CA ASP A 53 3.20 14.69 13.73
C ASP A 53 4.06 13.85 12.76
N THR A 54 4.52 12.67 13.18
CA THR A 54 5.39 11.80 12.39
C THR A 54 4.66 10.51 12.02
N TYR A 55 4.57 10.25 10.73
CA TYR A 55 3.86 9.11 10.16
C TYR A 55 4.76 8.34 9.20
N VAL A 56 4.53 7.04 9.07
CA VAL A 56 5.08 6.23 7.99
C VAL A 56 3.97 5.90 7.03
N LEU A 57 4.13 6.34 5.79
CA LEU A 57 3.30 5.96 4.67
C LEU A 57 3.96 4.78 3.95
N ALA A 58 3.23 3.69 3.78
CA ALA A 58 3.65 2.55 2.98
C ALA A 58 2.65 2.38 1.83
N VAL A 59 3.13 2.15 0.61
CA VAL A 59 2.28 1.95 -0.58
C VAL A 59 2.47 0.53 -1.09
N TYR A 60 1.36 -0.12 -1.39
CA TYR A 60 1.27 -1.50 -1.81
C TYR A 60 0.59 -1.60 -3.16
N ARG A 61 0.95 -2.60 -3.97
CA ARG A 61 0.21 -2.95 -5.18
C ARG A 61 -0.88 -3.96 -4.88
N THR A 62 -2.11 -3.63 -5.25
CA THR A 62 -3.24 -4.55 -5.19
C THR A 62 -3.43 -5.19 -6.57
N GLY A 63 -3.26 -6.50 -6.63
CA GLY A 63 -3.29 -7.24 -7.90
C GLY A 63 -1.89 -7.60 -8.35
N GLY A 64 -1.36 -8.71 -7.82
CA GLY A 64 -0.24 -9.41 -8.40
C GLY A 64 -0.76 -10.55 -9.27
N ASP A 65 -0.84 -10.33 -10.59
CA ASP A 65 -0.39 -11.40 -11.48
C ASP A 65 1.12 -11.55 -11.25
N PRO A 66 1.63 -12.75 -10.93
CA PRO A 66 3.03 -12.95 -10.54
C PRO A 66 4.04 -12.62 -11.65
N ALA A 67 3.61 -12.34 -12.89
CA ALA A 67 4.50 -12.03 -14.01
C ALA A 67 4.90 -10.55 -14.13
N VAL A 68 4.29 -9.62 -13.38
CA VAL A 68 4.50 -8.16 -13.54
C VAL A 68 5.19 -7.51 -12.33
N ALA A 69 5.88 -8.30 -11.51
CA ALA A 69 6.79 -7.79 -10.49
C ALA A 69 8.20 -7.59 -11.09
N ARG A 70 8.34 -6.67 -12.06
CA ARG A 70 9.68 -6.17 -12.39
C ARG A 70 10.10 -5.22 -11.27
N PRO A 71 11.19 -5.49 -10.54
CA PRO A 71 11.69 -4.55 -9.56
C PRO A 71 12.06 -3.26 -10.29
N TYR A 72 11.63 -2.12 -9.75
CA TYR A 72 12.13 -0.82 -10.17
C TYR A 72 13.63 -0.79 -9.90
N THR A 73 14.44 -1.02 -10.93
CA THR A 73 15.88 -0.74 -10.89
C THR A 73 16.01 0.77 -10.74
N LYS A 74 16.61 1.24 -9.63
CA LYS A 74 17.08 2.62 -9.54
C LYS A 74 17.99 2.87 -10.74
N ALA A 75 17.67 3.88 -11.54
CA ALA A 75 18.64 4.46 -12.46
C ALA A 75 19.66 5.20 -11.60
N GLU A 76 20.91 4.74 -11.67
CA GLU A 76 22.10 5.48 -11.22
C GLU A 76 22.41 6.66 -12.15
#